data_AF-A0A8T6MEU9-F1
#
_entry.id   AF-A0A8T6MEU9-F1
#
_cell.length_a   1.000
_cell.length_b   1.000
_cell.length_c   1.000
_cell.angle_alpha   90.00
_cell.angle_beta   90.00
_cell.angle_gamma   90.00
#
_symmetry.space_group_name_H-M   'P 1'
#
loop_
_entity.id
_entity.type
_entity.pdbx_description
1 polymer ?
#
loop_
_entity_poly.entity_id
_entity_poly.type
_entity_poly.pdbx_seq_one_letter_code
_entity_poly.pdbx_strand_id
1 'polypeptide(L)'
;MSVEKYKATNDKDLFDEVESSNRKYVNEDTIKDIEDKLKKSREEHPLEDVENFSEIDDSEDDDSEDDDNLDEVDLEENLEDENSEDNNSEDNNSEDNNSEDNNSEDNNSEDNNSEDNNSEDNDIDEADLEEDSEDNNLEEDNVEKDLNEIDSKESDLKEDFTKNSNISKEITKDKDIPAKSSEIIIKPALKFLEDLQDPNVVYLGRKKSVLKQYGKIATAYIGKVAENQQEGKQVNIDGLNPHVIFLDGARGTGKSYLLGVIAEELARTNPYIGQIVIDPVGVFWSMKFPNRDSKELKILEEWGLKAEGLKNLKVFVPEGIVSQVSKDTYDDTFSMFPSLLTPEDWCLTFGIERFSPSGLLLEKTLESVKKGYVTGGTKDVPDVKKISAKGNHFTLEDIINCLQNNSEFQSSQKGYKPDSIRALVSRFEAARSWGIFSDSGTPLSKLSRENQLTVLDTSFLDENITALVIGILARRILSARKLLARQEAVKKYGDSTQKAEELLEIEIPPTWMYIDEAHTLIPSGNSQTPATAGIIEYVKQGRRPGCSLVFAT
;
A
#
# COMPACT_ATOMS: atom_id res chain seq x y z
N MET A 1 7.18 -30.35 24.67
CA MET A 1 7.41 -31.72 25.21
C MET A 1 8.90 -32.04 25.23
N SER A 2 9.29 -33.19 25.78
CA SER A 2 10.66 -33.51 26.23
C SER A 2 11.66 -33.95 25.15
N VAL A 3 12.94 -34.00 25.55
CA VAL A 3 14.17 -33.99 24.72
C VAL A 3 14.50 -35.33 24.01
N GLU A 4 13.64 -36.36 24.08
CA GLU A 4 14.02 -37.75 23.82
C GLU A 4 13.76 -38.31 22.40
N LYS A 5 13.65 -37.48 21.35
CA LYS A 5 13.42 -37.96 19.97
C LYS A 5 14.54 -37.78 18.93
N TYR A 6 15.65 -37.12 19.27
CA TYR A 6 16.80 -36.98 18.34
C TYR A 6 17.85 -38.10 18.50
N LYS A 7 17.49 -39.33 18.09
CA LYS A 7 18.43 -40.46 17.91
C LYS A 7 17.98 -41.45 16.81
N ALA A 8 17.94 -41.03 15.54
CA ALA A 8 18.17 -41.91 14.37
C ALA A 8 18.08 -41.18 13.00
N THR A 9 19.18 -40.54 12.58
CA THR A 9 19.69 -40.59 11.18
C THR A 9 21.10 -40.03 11.16
N ASN A 10 22.00 -40.63 10.38
CA ASN A 10 23.32 -40.07 10.10
C ASN A 10 23.28 -39.48 8.69
N ASP A 11 23.41 -38.16 8.59
CA ASP A 11 24.10 -37.49 7.49
C ASP A 11 24.75 -36.23 8.08
N LYS A 12 26.08 -36.25 8.19
CA LYS A 12 26.92 -35.15 8.65
C LYS A 12 27.83 -34.70 7.51
N ASP A 13 28.32 -33.47 7.63
CA ASP A 13 29.37 -32.81 6.83
C ASP A 13 28.90 -31.66 5.89
N LEU A 14 27.74 -31.03 6.13
CA LEU A 14 27.36 -29.78 5.42
C LEU A 14 26.74 -28.65 6.26
N PHE A 15 26.50 -28.83 7.57
CA PHE A 15 25.85 -27.82 8.42
C PHE A 15 26.69 -27.33 9.62
N ASP A 16 27.67 -28.11 10.10
CA ASP A 16 28.44 -27.80 11.32
C ASP A 16 29.27 -26.49 11.21
N GLU A 17 29.62 -26.02 10.01
CA GLU A 17 30.34 -24.74 9.83
C GLU A 17 29.44 -23.49 10.05
N VAL A 18 28.16 -23.55 9.67
CA VAL A 18 27.25 -22.38 9.70
C VAL A 18 26.80 -22.04 11.12
N GLU A 19 26.43 -23.04 11.93
CA GLU A 19 26.01 -22.80 13.33
C GLU A 19 27.13 -22.20 14.19
N SER A 20 28.39 -22.51 13.89
CA SER A 20 29.56 -22.07 14.67
C SER A 20 29.72 -20.54 14.75
N SER A 21 29.16 -19.81 13.78
CA SER A 21 29.29 -18.35 13.67
C SER A 21 28.23 -17.55 14.45
N ASN A 22 27.08 -18.16 14.76
CA ASN A 22 25.89 -17.43 15.26
C ASN A 22 25.71 -17.42 16.79
N ARG A 23 26.70 -17.87 17.58
CA ARG A 23 26.63 -17.84 19.06
C ARG A 23 27.74 -17.02 19.72
N LYS A 24 27.68 -15.70 19.56
CA LYS A 24 28.25 -14.72 20.52
C LYS A 24 27.26 -13.56 20.71
N TYR A 25 27.32 -12.93 21.89
CA TYR A 25 26.50 -11.76 22.30
C TYR A 25 25.04 -12.00 22.72
N VAL A 26 24.84 -12.94 23.65
CA VAL A 26 24.00 -12.67 24.83
C VAL A 26 24.85 -13.00 26.05
N ASN A 27 24.85 -12.14 27.08
CA ASN A 27 25.56 -12.42 28.34
C ASN A 27 24.62 -13.12 29.33
N GLU A 28 25.11 -14.13 30.04
CA GLU A 28 24.32 -14.88 31.04
C GLU A 28 23.86 -13.97 32.19
N ASP A 29 24.67 -12.98 32.58
CA ASP A 29 24.28 -11.96 33.57
C ASP A 29 23.01 -11.19 33.16
N THR A 30 22.83 -10.93 31.86
CA THR A 30 21.68 -10.17 31.33
C THR A 30 20.40 -10.98 31.37
N ILE A 31 20.47 -12.29 31.13
CA ILE A 31 19.32 -13.20 31.27
C ILE A 31 18.89 -13.24 32.75
N LYS A 32 19.86 -13.35 33.66
CA LYS A 32 19.62 -13.42 35.10
C LYS A 32 19.00 -12.14 35.68
N ASP A 33 19.48 -10.97 35.25
CA ASP A 33 18.91 -9.66 35.63
C ASP A 33 17.46 -9.48 35.11
N ILE A 34 17.08 -10.12 34.00
CA ILE A 34 15.69 -10.18 33.53
C ILE A 34 14.85 -11.13 34.39
N GLU A 35 15.35 -12.32 34.72
CA GLU A 35 14.65 -13.28 35.58
C GLU A 35 14.37 -12.73 36.99
N ASP A 36 15.36 -12.09 37.62
CA ASP A 36 15.19 -11.47 38.94
C ASP A 36 14.18 -10.30 38.91
N LYS A 37 14.11 -9.52 37.81
CA LYS A 37 13.10 -8.46 37.62
C LYS A 37 11.70 -9.01 37.43
N LEU A 38 11.53 -10.06 36.61
CA LEU A 38 10.24 -10.73 36.41
C LEU A 38 9.73 -11.37 37.69
N LYS A 39 10.63 -11.96 38.49
CA LYS A 39 10.29 -12.51 39.80
C LYS A 39 9.83 -11.42 40.77
N LYS A 40 10.57 -10.31 40.88
CA LYS A 40 10.20 -9.17 41.75
C LYS A 40 8.86 -8.55 41.35
N SER A 41 8.58 -8.44 40.05
CA SER A 41 7.28 -7.96 39.55
C SER A 41 6.10 -8.88 39.94
N ARG A 42 6.32 -10.19 40.13
CA ARG A 42 5.30 -11.12 40.64
C ARG A 42 5.14 -11.07 42.16
N GLU A 43 6.19 -10.71 42.88
CA GLU A 43 6.14 -10.53 44.34
C GLU A 43 5.50 -9.18 44.74
N GLU A 44 5.63 -8.15 43.90
CA GLU A 44 5.00 -6.83 44.11
C GLU A 44 3.53 -6.76 43.65
N HIS A 45 3.10 -7.64 42.74
CA HIS A 45 1.72 -7.74 42.24
C HIS A 45 1.22 -9.21 42.24
N PRO A 46 0.87 -9.77 43.41
CA PRO A 46 0.16 -11.03 43.48
C PRO A 46 -1.24 -10.88 42.86
N LEU A 47 -1.57 -11.74 41.90
CA LEU A 47 -2.92 -11.91 41.39
C LEU A 47 -3.69 -12.83 42.36
N GLU A 48 -4.88 -12.41 42.78
CA GLU A 48 -5.81 -13.30 43.47
C GLU A 48 -6.60 -14.12 42.44
N ASP A 49 -6.67 -15.43 42.63
CA ASP A 49 -7.43 -16.34 41.77
C ASP A 49 -8.94 -16.12 41.98
N VAL A 50 -9.64 -15.62 40.95
CA VAL A 50 -11.10 -15.46 40.95
C VAL A 50 -11.73 -16.52 40.05
N GLU A 51 -12.13 -17.65 40.64
CA GLU A 51 -13.06 -18.59 40.02
C GLU A 51 -14.50 -18.05 40.07
N ASN A 52 -15.31 -18.42 39.07
CA ASN A 52 -16.76 -18.25 38.99
C ASN A 52 -17.33 -16.82 39.15
N PHE A 53 -17.83 -16.27 38.04
CA PHE A 53 -19.17 -15.68 38.04
C PHE A 53 -19.94 -16.15 36.82
N SER A 54 -21.22 -16.48 37.02
CA SER A 54 -22.14 -16.95 35.99
C SER A 54 -22.89 -15.79 35.32
N GLU A 55 -23.67 -16.14 34.29
CA GLU A 55 -24.63 -15.26 33.62
C GLU A 55 -25.49 -14.48 34.62
N ILE A 56 -25.58 -13.16 34.42
CA ILE A 56 -26.73 -12.34 34.77
C ILE A 56 -27.03 -11.46 33.55
N ASP A 57 -28.30 -11.42 33.19
CA ASP A 57 -28.90 -10.57 32.18
C ASP A 57 -29.48 -9.36 32.91
N ASP A 58 -29.22 -8.14 32.45
CA ASP A 58 -29.74 -6.90 33.04
C ASP A 58 -30.13 -5.93 31.91
N SER A 59 -31.42 -5.66 31.84
CA SER A 59 -32.08 -4.74 30.90
C SER A 59 -32.35 -3.37 31.55
N GLU A 60 -33.04 -2.52 30.79
CA GLU A 60 -33.80 -1.34 31.24
C GLU A 60 -33.02 -0.02 31.55
N ASP A 61 -33.50 0.99 30.82
CA ASP A 61 -33.76 2.38 31.22
C ASP A 61 -32.63 3.40 31.47
N ASP A 62 -32.62 4.40 30.59
CA ASP A 62 -32.58 5.82 30.99
C ASP A 62 -33.63 6.55 30.10
N ASP A 63 -34.54 7.29 30.71
CA ASP A 63 -35.89 7.60 30.17
C ASP A 63 -36.11 9.13 29.97
N SER A 64 -37.11 9.51 29.15
CA SER A 64 -37.72 10.87 29.04
C SER A 64 -36.84 12.03 28.44
N GLU A 65 -37.36 13.03 27.69
CA GLU A 65 -38.61 13.21 26.91
C GLU A 65 -38.51 14.48 25.99
N ASP A 66 -39.64 14.89 25.40
CA ASP A 66 -39.95 16.17 24.70
C ASP A 66 -39.63 16.32 23.18
N ASP A 67 -40.58 15.82 22.37
CA ASP A 67 -41.26 16.42 21.20
C ASP A 67 -40.58 17.53 20.34
N ASP A 68 -40.69 17.41 18.99
CA ASP A 68 -41.79 18.06 18.24
C ASP A 68 -41.90 17.64 16.73
N ASN A 69 -43.13 17.51 16.23
CA ASN A 69 -43.62 17.46 14.81
C ASN A 69 -43.18 16.37 13.80
N LEU A 70 -44.15 15.50 13.43
CA LEU A 70 -44.78 15.34 12.09
C LEU A 70 -43.89 15.40 10.82
N ASP A 71 -43.91 14.44 9.88
CA ASP A 71 -45.07 13.81 9.20
C ASP A 71 -44.78 12.38 8.68
N GLU A 72 -45.82 11.56 8.49
CA GLU A 72 -45.77 10.19 7.93
C GLU A 72 -45.91 10.16 6.40
N VAL A 73 -45.18 9.23 5.73
CA VAL A 73 -45.67 8.52 4.53
C VAL A 73 -45.10 7.09 4.52
N ASP A 74 -45.97 6.09 4.45
CA ASP A 74 -45.61 4.66 4.42
C ASP A 74 -44.93 4.21 3.11
N LEU A 75 -44.23 3.07 3.16
CA LEU A 75 -44.76 1.81 2.58
C LEU A 75 -43.82 0.59 2.82
N GLU A 76 -44.36 -0.37 3.57
CA GLU A 76 -44.48 -1.82 3.29
C GLU A 76 -43.69 -2.43 2.09
N GLU A 77 -43.18 -3.68 2.12
CA GLU A 77 -43.30 -4.73 3.15
C GLU A 77 -42.14 -5.76 3.12
N ASN A 78 -42.20 -6.73 4.04
CA ASN A 78 -41.17 -7.71 4.38
C ASN A 78 -40.94 -8.82 3.34
N LEU A 79 -39.82 -9.54 3.49
CA LEU A 79 -39.69 -10.96 3.18
C LEU A 79 -39.13 -11.67 4.43
N GLU A 80 -39.83 -12.70 4.90
CA GLU A 80 -39.37 -13.60 5.97
C GLU A 80 -38.85 -14.93 5.39
N ASP A 81 -38.08 -15.66 6.20
CA ASP A 81 -37.59 -17.02 5.97
C ASP A 81 -38.77 -18.06 5.98
N GLU A 82 -38.63 -19.36 5.71
CA GLU A 82 -37.73 -20.36 6.31
C GLU A 82 -37.71 -21.71 5.56
N ASN A 83 -36.61 -22.47 5.74
CA ASN A 83 -36.51 -23.94 5.93
C ASN A 83 -37.04 -24.91 4.82
N SER A 84 -36.51 -26.14 4.64
CA SER A 84 -35.43 -26.90 5.32
C SER A 84 -34.80 -28.00 4.40
N GLU A 85 -33.60 -28.45 4.81
CA GLU A 85 -32.92 -29.76 4.66
C GLU A 85 -33.47 -30.85 3.70
N ASP A 86 -32.62 -31.49 2.86
CA ASP A 86 -31.88 -32.74 3.22
C ASP A 86 -31.48 -33.71 2.05
N ASN A 87 -30.33 -34.38 2.22
CA ASN A 87 -29.87 -35.71 1.72
C ASN A 87 -30.00 -36.26 0.26
N ASN A 88 -28.83 -36.35 -0.42
CA ASN A 88 -28.12 -37.55 -0.94
C ASN A 88 -28.62 -38.48 -2.11
N SER A 89 -27.60 -39.12 -2.74
CA SER A 89 -27.55 -40.39 -3.52
C SER A 89 -27.79 -40.44 -5.07
N GLU A 90 -26.66 -40.59 -5.79
CA GLU A 90 -26.27 -41.66 -6.77
C GLU A 90 -27.07 -42.03 -8.06
N ASP A 91 -26.26 -42.43 -9.06
CA ASP A 91 -26.47 -43.45 -10.12
C ASP A 91 -27.15 -43.18 -11.50
N ASN A 92 -26.28 -43.00 -12.50
CA ASN A 92 -26.11 -43.84 -13.72
C ASN A 92 -27.18 -43.97 -14.83
N ASN A 93 -26.72 -43.67 -16.08
CA ASN A 93 -27.08 -44.33 -17.37
C ASN A 93 -28.51 -44.12 -17.96
N SER A 94 -28.78 -44.26 -19.26
CA SER A 94 -27.98 -44.59 -20.47
C SER A 94 -28.69 -44.21 -21.79
N GLU A 95 -27.90 -43.84 -22.81
CA GLU A 95 -28.04 -44.18 -24.26
C GLU A 95 -29.26 -43.73 -25.12
N ASP A 96 -29.03 -43.80 -26.45
CA ASP A 96 -29.98 -43.85 -27.59
C ASP A 96 -30.85 -42.63 -28.00
N ASN A 97 -31.15 -42.39 -29.30
CA ASN A 97 -30.38 -42.64 -30.55
C ASN A 97 -30.94 -41.80 -31.76
N ASN A 98 -30.30 -41.93 -32.93
CA ASN A 98 -30.47 -41.17 -34.21
C ASN A 98 -31.88 -41.02 -34.85
N SER A 99 -32.11 -39.88 -35.53
CA SER A 99 -32.60 -39.74 -36.94
C SER A 99 -32.68 -38.23 -37.29
N GLU A 100 -32.04 -37.66 -38.32
CA GLU A 100 -32.05 -37.87 -39.80
C GLU A 100 -33.19 -37.16 -40.58
N ASP A 101 -32.86 -36.77 -41.81
CA ASP A 101 -33.64 -36.06 -42.86
C ASP A 101 -34.10 -34.59 -42.64
N ASN A 102 -34.39 -33.79 -43.69
CA ASN A 102 -33.72 -33.44 -44.96
C ASN A 102 -34.68 -32.54 -45.80
N ASN A 103 -34.18 -31.49 -46.50
CA ASN A 103 -34.74 -30.74 -47.66
C ASN A 103 -36.28 -30.50 -47.80
N SER A 104 -36.76 -29.30 -48.17
CA SER A 104 -36.65 -28.79 -49.56
C SER A 104 -36.99 -27.29 -49.73
N GLU A 105 -36.89 -26.81 -50.99
CA GLU A 105 -36.84 -25.41 -51.47
C GLU A 105 -38.24 -24.76 -51.77
N ASP A 106 -38.21 -23.65 -52.55
CA ASP A 106 -39.30 -22.90 -53.25
C ASP A 106 -40.08 -21.76 -52.51
N ASN A 107 -40.47 -20.63 -53.15
CA ASN A 107 -39.81 -19.79 -54.19
C ASN A 107 -40.51 -18.40 -54.41
N ASN A 108 -39.77 -17.40 -54.92
CA ASN A 108 -40.09 -16.15 -55.69
C ASN A 108 -41.37 -15.27 -55.53
N SER A 109 -41.15 -13.92 -55.44
CA SER A 109 -41.70 -12.82 -56.31
C SER A 109 -41.21 -11.43 -55.80
N GLU A 110 -40.46 -10.58 -56.55
CA GLU A 110 -40.90 -9.53 -57.54
C GLU A 110 -41.78 -8.40 -56.90
N ASP A 111 -41.72 -7.07 -57.19
CA ASP A 111 -40.93 -6.16 -58.08
C ASP A 111 -41.26 -4.65 -57.70
N ASN A 112 -40.63 -3.51 -58.07
CA ASN A 112 -39.33 -3.10 -58.68
C ASN A 112 -39.09 -1.55 -58.60
N ASN A 113 -37.84 -1.05 -58.77
CA ASN A 113 -37.36 0.34 -59.11
C ASN A 113 -37.74 1.54 -58.17
N SER A 114 -37.11 2.74 -58.19
CA SER A 114 -36.17 3.46 -59.12
C SER A 114 -35.06 4.24 -58.35
N GLU A 115 -33.85 4.50 -58.89
CA GLU A 115 -33.39 5.68 -59.70
C GLU A 115 -33.81 7.08 -59.15
N ASP A 116 -32.98 8.14 -59.12
CA ASP A 116 -31.59 8.30 -59.62
C ASP A 116 -30.73 9.45 -58.98
N ASN A 117 -29.43 9.42 -59.32
CA ASN A 117 -28.31 10.39 -59.20
C ASN A 117 -28.55 11.90 -58.93
N ASN A 118 -27.60 12.54 -58.20
CA ASN A 118 -26.65 13.48 -58.84
C ASN A 118 -25.40 13.83 -57.99
N SER A 119 -24.35 14.30 -58.68
CA SER A 119 -23.01 14.66 -58.18
C SER A 119 -22.74 16.18 -58.26
N GLU A 120 -21.66 16.65 -57.62
CA GLU A 120 -20.82 17.74 -58.15
C GLU A 120 -19.40 17.69 -57.53
N ASP A 121 -18.38 17.93 -58.36
CA ASP A 121 -16.95 17.78 -58.04
C ASP A 121 -16.28 19.11 -57.62
N ASN A 122 -14.98 19.07 -57.27
CA ASN A 122 -13.91 19.86 -57.92
C ASN A 122 -12.54 19.65 -57.22
N ASP A 123 -11.59 19.10 -57.99
CA ASP A 123 -10.16 19.45 -58.15
C ASP A 123 -9.39 20.11 -56.97
N ILE A 124 -8.30 19.51 -56.45
CA ILE A 124 -6.96 19.25 -57.03
C ILE A 124 -6.08 20.52 -57.12
N ASP A 125 -4.90 20.46 -56.46
CA ASP A 125 -3.61 20.83 -57.06
C ASP A 125 -2.45 20.26 -56.22
N GLU A 126 -1.40 19.77 -56.89
CA GLU A 126 -0.12 19.35 -56.29
C GLU A 126 0.97 20.38 -56.61
N ALA A 127 1.82 20.75 -55.64
CA ALA A 127 2.99 21.59 -55.88
C ALA A 127 4.17 21.23 -54.98
N ASP A 128 5.02 20.43 -55.58
CA ASP A 128 6.36 19.95 -55.23
C ASP A 128 7.40 20.99 -54.71
N LEU A 129 8.46 20.43 -54.12
CA LEU A 129 9.87 20.88 -54.09
C LEU A 129 10.49 21.82 -53.02
N GLU A 130 11.68 21.32 -52.62
CA GLU A 130 12.97 21.97 -52.33
C GLU A 130 13.39 22.37 -50.90
N GLU A 131 14.64 21.99 -50.62
CA GLU A 131 15.46 22.34 -49.46
C GLU A 131 16.08 23.72 -49.69
N ASP A 132 16.38 24.47 -48.62
CA ASP A 132 17.73 25.05 -48.54
C ASP A 132 18.12 25.47 -47.11
N SER A 133 19.42 25.60 -46.89
CA SER A 133 20.03 26.05 -45.63
C SER A 133 20.73 27.39 -45.79
N GLU A 134 20.74 28.25 -44.77
CA GLU A 134 21.98 28.79 -44.17
C GLU A 134 21.71 29.75 -42.98
N ASP A 135 22.75 30.03 -42.20
CA ASP A 135 22.73 30.88 -41.01
C ASP A 135 22.50 32.37 -41.34
N ASN A 136 21.90 33.15 -40.42
CA ASN A 136 22.70 34.01 -39.53
C ASN A 136 21.92 34.75 -38.42
N ASN A 137 22.71 35.12 -37.39
CA ASN A 137 22.37 35.92 -36.21
C ASN A 137 21.64 37.24 -36.51
N LEU A 138 20.78 37.69 -35.57
CA LEU A 138 21.04 38.85 -34.70
C LEU A 138 19.95 39.06 -33.63
N GLU A 139 20.35 39.62 -32.48
CA GLU A 139 19.56 40.35 -31.45
C GLU A 139 18.31 39.64 -30.88
N GLU A 140 18.29 39.14 -29.64
CA GLU A 140 18.38 39.89 -28.36
C GLU A 140 17.42 41.10 -28.25
N ASP A 141 16.12 40.87 -28.42
CA ASP A 141 15.09 41.65 -27.70
C ASP A 141 13.72 40.91 -27.67
N ASN A 142 12.94 41.08 -26.58
CA ASN A 142 11.60 40.51 -26.25
C ASN A 142 11.50 39.38 -25.19
N VAL A 143 12.08 39.56 -24.00
CA VAL A 143 11.70 38.79 -22.78
C VAL A 143 11.08 39.68 -21.69
N GLU A 144 11.18 41.01 -21.82
CA GLU A 144 10.89 41.96 -20.72
C GLU A 144 9.45 42.54 -20.69
N LYS A 145 8.46 41.86 -21.31
CA LYS A 145 7.07 42.34 -21.36
C LYS A 145 6.04 41.55 -20.54
N ASP A 146 6.11 40.22 -20.54
CA ASP A 146 5.11 39.40 -19.85
C ASP A 146 5.34 39.28 -18.33
N LEU A 147 6.48 39.78 -17.82
CA LEU A 147 6.76 39.87 -16.38
C LEU A 147 6.12 41.10 -15.71
N ASN A 148 5.71 42.11 -16.48
CA ASN A 148 5.25 43.40 -15.95
C ASN A 148 3.72 43.50 -15.67
N GLU A 149 2.91 42.50 -16.06
CA GLU A 149 1.47 42.43 -15.69
C GLU A 149 1.17 41.54 -14.46
N ILE A 150 2.19 40.91 -13.86
CA ILE A 150 2.04 40.08 -12.66
C ILE A 150 2.31 40.91 -11.39
N ASP A 151 3.38 41.72 -11.40
CA ASP A 151 3.81 42.53 -10.24
C ASP A 151 2.77 43.62 -9.86
N SER A 152 1.93 44.04 -10.82
CA SER A 152 0.84 45.01 -10.62
C SER A 152 -0.43 44.44 -9.95
N LYS A 153 -0.42 43.18 -9.52
CA LYS A 153 -1.49 42.58 -8.69
C LYS A 153 -1.03 42.16 -7.29
N GLU A 154 0.28 42.09 -7.04
CA GLU A 154 0.84 41.87 -5.71
C GLU A 154 0.98 43.16 -4.88
N SER A 155 0.84 44.34 -5.48
CA SER A 155 0.71 45.64 -4.79
C SER A 155 -0.61 45.76 -4.03
N ASP A 156 -1.71 45.52 -4.74
CA ASP A 156 -3.05 45.90 -4.29
C ASP A 156 -3.56 45.02 -3.16
N LEU A 157 -3.12 43.75 -3.13
CA LEU A 157 -3.38 42.80 -2.03
C LEU A 157 -2.58 43.12 -0.75
N LYS A 158 -1.55 43.98 -0.80
CA LYS A 158 -0.74 44.36 0.37
C LYS A 158 -1.20 45.67 1.03
N GLU A 159 -1.98 46.50 0.35
CA GLU A 159 -2.58 47.69 0.97
C GLU A 159 -3.68 47.34 1.99
N ASP A 160 -4.57 46.38 1.69
CA ASP A 160 -5.72 46.12 2.56
C ASP A 160 -5.35 45.41 3.88
N PHE A 161 -4.24 44.66 3.91
CA PHE A 161 -3.70 44.12 5.16
C PHE A 161 -3.08 45.17 6.09
N THR A 162 -2.71 46.36 5.58
CA THR A 162 -2.10 47.42 6.41
C THR A 162 -3.10 48.47 6.91
N LYS A 163 -4.25 48.64 6.25
CA LYS A 163 -5.32 49.58 6.66
C LYS A 163 -5.99 49.22 8.00
N ASN A 164 -6.08 47.94 8.36
CA ASN A 164 -6.72 47.49 9.61
C ASN A 164 -5.86 47.66 10.88
N SER A 165 -4.58 48.03 10.77
CA SER A 165 -3.66 48.09 11.92
C SER A 165 -3.68 49.42 12.72
N ASN A 166 -4.35 50.47 12.21
CA ASN A 166 -4.24 51.84 12.76
C ASN A 166 -5.53 52.46 13.32
N ILE A 167 -6.68 51.77 13.30
CA ILE A 167 -7.92 52.25 13.94
C ILE A 167 -7.90 51.94 15.45
N SER A 168 -6.90 52.46 16.17
CA SER A 168 -6.73 52.23 17.62
C SER A 168 -6.02 53.37 18.37
N LYS A 169 -6.30 54.63 17.98
CA LYS A 169 -6.15 55.83 18.83
C LYS A 169 -7.21 56.88 18.49
N GLU A 170 -7.59 57.64 19.50
CA GLU A 170 -8.48 58.82 19.45
C GLU A 170 -9.92 58.63 18.94
N ILE A 171 -10.79 58.13 19.82
CA ILE A 171 -12.10 58.75 20.15
C ILE A 171 -12.28 58.63 21.67
N THR A 172 -12.92 59.61 22.32
CA THR A 172 -12.93 59.72 23.80
C THR A 172 -14.32 59.73 24.43
N LYS A 173 -14.41 59.03 25.59
CA LYS A 173 -15.34 59.20 26.73
C LYS A 173 -16.74 58.56 26.72
N ASP A 174 -17.06 58.09 27.93
CA ASP A 174 -18.37 57.94 28.59
C ASP A 174 -19.45 57.02 27.98
N LYS A 175 -19.37 55.72 28.30
CA LYS A 175 -20.27 55.07 29.30
C LYS A 175 -19.92 53.60 29.57
N ASP A 176 -20.33 53.10 30.73
CA ASP A 176 -20.10 51.73 31.21
C ASP A 176 -20.92 50.66 30.47
N ILE A 177 -20.30 49.50 30.21
CA ILE A 177 -20.83 48.12 30.39
C ILE A 177 -19.73 47.12 29.99
N PRO A 178 -19.50 46.00 30.73
CA PRO A 178 -18.38 45.08 30.47
C PRO A 178 -18.76 43.85 29.62
N ALA A 179 -17.84 43.41 28.75
CA ALA A 179 -17.92 42.11 28.09
C ALA A 179 -16.52 41.50 27.85
N LYS A 180 -16.43 40.17 27.92
CA LYS A 180 -15.20 39.36 27.77
C LYS A 180 -14.71 39.37 26.32
N SER A 181 -13.42 39.10 26.12
CA SER A 181 -12.93 38.51 24.87
C SER A 181 -13.68 37.18 24.63
N SER A 182 -14.32 37.03 23.48
CA SER A 182 -15.00 35.80 23.10
C SER A 182 -13.98 34.72 22.74
N GLU A 183 -13.78 33.76 23.64
CA GLU A 183 -13.07 32.51 23.32
C GLU A 183 -13.73 31.84 22.11
N ILE A 184 -12.93 31.41 21.13
CA ILE A 184 -13.44 30.67 19.97
C ILE A 184 -13.74 29.25 20.43
N ILE A 185 -15.00 29.02 20.84
CA ILE A 185 -15.49 27.71 21.26
C ILE A 185 -15.68 26.85 20.01
N ILE A 186 -14.76 25.90 19.81
CA ILE A 186 -14.83 24.95 18.69
C ILE A 186 -16.03 24.01 18.91
N LYS A 187 -16.77 23.76 17.83
CA LYS A 187 -17.95 22.89 17.80
C LYS A 187 -17.81 21.87 16.67
N PRO A 188 -17.91 20.54 16.94
CA PRO A 188 -18.04 19.93 18.26
C PRO A 188 -16.81 20.20 19.15
N ALA A 189 -17.02 20.27 20.47
CA ALA A 189 -15.92 20.47 21.40
C ALA A 189 -14.95 19.28 21.38
N LEU A 190 -13.65 19.56 21.42
CA LEU A 190 -12.62 18.52 21.43
C LEU A 190 -12.78 17.60 22.65
N LYS A 191 -12.95 16.31 22.39
CA LYS A 191 -13.07 15.23 23.38
C LYS A 191 -12.03 14.16 23.07
N PHE A 192 -10.95 14.12 23.85
CA PHE A 192 -9.95 13.08 23.77
C PHE A 192 -10.14 12.03 24.86
N LEU A 193 -9.44 10.90 24.76
CA LEU A 193 -9.20 10.02 25.90
C LEU A 193 -7.96 10.55 26.66
N GLU A 194 -8.14 10.99 27.90
CA GLU A 194 -7.04 11.42 28.78
C GLU A 194 -6.30 10.20 29.37
N ASP A 195 -5.03 10.40 29.75
CA ASP A 195 -4.25 9.38 30.48
C ASP A 195 -4.74 9.18 31.92
N LEU A 196 -4.44 8.01 32.49
CA LEU A 196 -4.86 7.59 33.82
C LEU A 196 -4.03 8.22 34.95
N GLN A 197 -2.87 8.82 34.62
CA GLN A 197 -1.92 9.38 35.58
C GLN A 197 -1.57 10.85 35.28
N ASP A 198 -1.59 11.27 34.01
CA ASP A 198 -1.31 12.66 33.60
C ASP A 198 -2.43 13.23 32.70
N PRO A 199 -3.32 14.10 33.21
CA PRO A 199 -4.41 14.70 32.41
C PRO A 199 -3.90 15.66 31.32
N ASN A 200 -2.60 15.96 31.28
CA ASN A 200 -1.98 16.68 30.17
C ASN A 200 -1.64 15.77 28.99
N VAL A 201 -1.74 14.44 29.12
CA VAL A 201 -1.52 13.47 28.03
C VAL A 201 -2.88 12.99 27.51
N VAL A 202 -3.05 13.02 26.19
CA VAL A 202 -4.30 12.66 25.50
C VAL A 202 -4.05 11.74 24.31
N TYR A 203 -5.00 10.86 24.04
CA TYR A 203 -4.88 9.80 23.03
C TYR A 203 -5.90 9.90 21.90
N LEU A 204 -5.43 9.63 20.68
CA LEU A 204 -6.20 9.38 19.47
C LEU A 204 -6.21 7.87 19.16
N GLY A 205 -7.36 7.35 18.70
CA GLY A 205 -7.54 5.92 18.35
C GLY A 205 -7.55 4.93 19.52
N ARG A 206 -6.97 5.28 20.67
CA ARG A 206 -6.85 4.44 21.87
C ARG A 206 -8.23 4.20 22.51
N LYS A 207 -8.54 2.94 22.83
CA LYS A 207 -9.75 2.58 23.58
C LYS A 207 -9.52 2.67 25.09
N LYS A 208 -10.55 3.03 25.86
CA LYS A 208 -10.53 3.05 27.34
C LYS A 208 -10.01 1.75 27.97
N SER A 209 -10.43 0.59 27.43
CA SER A 209 -9.97 -0.73 27.91
C SER A 209 -8.49 -0.99 27.61
N VAL A 210 -8.02 -0.63 26.42
CA VAL A 210 -6.61 -0.75 26.02
C VAL A 210 -5.73 0.18 26.86
N LEU A 211 -6.19 1.40 27.14
CA LEU A 211 -5.50 2.33 28.05
C LEU A 211 -5.43 1.76 29.48
N LYS A 212 -6.52 1.20 30.01
CA LYS A 212 -6.54 0.55 31.34
C LYS A 212 -5.57 -0.64 31.45
N GLN A 213 -5.32 -1.35 30.34
CA GLN A 213 -4.45 -2.53 30.33
C GLN A 213 -2.98 -2.21 30.02
N TYR A 214 -2.69 -1.25 29.14
CA TYR A 214 -1.35 -1.00 28.59
C TYR A 214 -0.82 0.43 28.80
N GLY A 215 -1.60 1.34 29.38
CA GLY A 215 -1.19 2.73 29.62
C GLY A 215 -0.71 3.42 28.34
N LYS A 216 0.52 3.95 28.38
CA LYS A 216 1.22 4.61 27.26
C LYS A 216 2.13 3.72 26.41
N ILE A 217 2.08 2.38 26.55
CA ILE A 217 2.93 1.47 25.77
C ILE A 217 2.52 1.51 24.29
N ALA A 218 3.49 1.61 23.37
CA ALA A 218 3.25 1.72 21.93
C ALA A 218 2.24 2.82 21.56
N THR A 219 2.71 4.07 21.59
CA THR A 219 2.02 5.25 21.05
C THR A 219 2.99 6.16 20.29
N ALA A 220 2.48 6.89 19.30
CA ALA A 220 3.25 7.91 18.60
C ALA A 220 2.96 9.30 19.18
N TYR A 221 3.95 9.99 19.73
CA TYR A 221 3.79 11.38 20.15
C TYR A 221 3.80 12.32 18.94
N ILE A 222 2.65 12.93 18.60
CA ILE A 222 2.51 13.72 17.36
C ILE A 222 2.53 15.24 17.57
N GLY A 223 2.46 15.72 18.81
CA GLY A 223 2.50 17.16 19.09
C GLY A 223 1.71 17.60 20.31
N LYS A 224 1.21 18.83 20.28
CA LYS A 224 0.37 19.42 21.35
C LYS A 224 -0.91 19.99 20.76
N VAL A 225 -2.00 19.94 21.52
CA VAL A 225 -3.23 20.69 21.23
C VAL A 225 -2.91 22.20 21.24
N ALA A 226 -3.36 22.93 20.23
CA ALA A 226 -3.17 24.38 20.10
C ALA A 226 -4.45 25.16 20.46
N GLU A 227 -5.56 24.46 20.59
CA GLU A 227 -6.90 24.97 20.80
C GLU A 227 -7.16 25.29 22.28
N ASN A 228 -7.50 26.55 22.58
CA ASN A 228 -7.61 27.14 23.93
C ASN A 228 -8.35 26.28 24.98
N GLN A 229 -9.31 25.43 24.57
CA GLN A 229 -10.06 24.58 25.51
C GLN A 229 -9.21 23.46 26.14
N GLN A 230 -8.15 22.99 25.46
CA GLN A 230 -7.25 21.94 25.94
C GLN A 230 -5.79 22.21 25.56
N GLU A 231 -5.40 23.49 25.43
CA GLU A 231 -4.09 23.94 24.95
C GLU A 231 -2.92 23.30 25.70
N GLY A 232 -1.85 22.96 24.96
CA GLY A 232 -0.62 22.42 25.51
C GLY A 232 -0.63 20.92 25.82
N LYS A 233 -1.81 20.27 25.84
CA LYS A 233 -1.91 18.82 26.08
C LYS A 233 -1.18 18.01 25.00
N GLN A 234 -0.41 17.01 25.43
CA GLN A 234 0.42 16.15 24.59
C GLN A 234 -0.42 15.08 23.88
N VAL A 235 -0.44 15.12 22.54
CA VAL A 235 -1.27 14.23 21.72
C VAL A 235 -0.50 12.99 21.28
N ASN A 236 -1.07 11.82 21.55
CA ASN A 236 -0.50 10.50 21.25
C ASN A 236 -1.45 9.66 20.37
N ILE A 237 -0.95 9.09 19.27
CA ILE A 237 -1.71 8.10 18.47
C ILE A 237 -1.49 6.69 19.04
N ASP A 238 -2.54 5.89 19.12
CA ASP A 238 -2.48 4.46 19.46
C ASP A 238 -1.66 3.63 18.45
N GLY A 239 -0.60 2.97 18.93
CA GLY A 239 0.18 2.02 18.13
C GLY A 239 -0.25 0.55 18.26
N LEU A 240 -1.19 0.21 19.14
CA LEU A 240 -1.55 -1.18 19.47
C LEU A 240 -2.68 -1.76 18.62
N ASN A 241 -3.61 -0.94 18.13
CA ASN A 241 -4.65 -1.38 17.18
C ASN A 241 -4.23 -0.98 15.74
N PRO A 242 -4.68 -1.70 14.70
CA PRO A 242 -4.45 -1.27 13.33
C PRO A 242 -5.33 -0.08 12.95
N HIS A 243 -4.72 0.93 12.32
CA HIS A 243 -5.36 2.20 11.93
C HIS A 243 -5.24 2.46 10.43
N VAL A 244 -6.13 3.32 9.92
CA VAL A 244 -6.05 3.90 8.57
C VAL A 244 -6.03 5.42 8.76
N ILE A 245 -4.91 6.06 8.45
CA ILE A 245 -4.64 7.47 8.73
C ILE A 245 -4.39 8.19 7.40
N PHE A 246 -5.14 9.26 7.18
CA PHE A 246 -4.99 10.18 6.06
C PHE A 246 -4.39 11.49 6.55
N LEU A 247 -3.40 12.02 5.83
CA LEU A 247 -2.71 13.28 6.14
C LEU A 247 -2.79 14.21 4.93
N ASP A 248 -3.65 15.23 4.97
CA ASP A 248 -3.88 16.15 3.87
C ASP A 248 -3.40 17.58 4.15
N GLY A 249 -3.41 18.43 3.13
CA GLY A 249 -3.05 19.84 3.21
C GLY A 249 -2.31 20.38 1.99
N ALA A 250 -2.07 21.69 1.97
CA ALA A 250 -1.34 22.33 0.88
C ALA A 250 0.14 21.87 0.80
N ARG A 251 0.81 22.17 -0.32
CA ARG A 251 2.25 21.93 -0.46
C ARG A 251 3.01 22.70 0.62
N GLY A 252 3.83 22.00 1.41
CA GLY A 252 4.63 22.58 2.48
C GLY A 252 3.98 22.63 3.88
N THR A 253 2.77 22.10 4.09
CA THR A 253 2.12 22.09 5.43
C THR A 253 2.66 21.03 6.41
N GLY A 254 3.75 20.33 6.08
CA GLY A 254 4.40 19.38 7.00
C GLY A 254 3.83 17.95 6.98
N LYS A 255 3.16 17.53 5.92
CA LYS A 255 2.50 16.20 5.80
C LYS A 255 3.49 15.03 5.89
N SER A 256 4.52 15.04 5.04
CA SER A 256 5.65 14.10 5.06
C SER A 256 6.39 14.11 6.40
N TYR A 257 6.50 15.29 7.03
CA TYR A 257 7.10 15.44 8.36
C TYR A 257 6.25 14.76 9.44
N LEU A 258 4.92 14.93 9.44
CA LEU A 258 4.03 14.24 10.37
C LEU A 258 3.97 12.72 10.11
N LEU A 259 3.99 12.29 8.85
CA LEU A 259 4.16 10.88 8.48
C LEU A 259 5.46 10.31 9.07
N GLY A 260 6.56 11.06 8.95
CA GLY A 260 7.85 10.77 9.56
C GLY A 260 7.78 10.68 11.09
N VAL A 261 7.15 11.64 11.77
CA VAL A 261 6.96 11.64 13.24
C VAL A 261 6.20 10.40 13.71
N ILE A 262 5.14 9.99 13.00
CA ILE A 262 4.38 8.78 13.36
C ILE A 262 5.25 7.52 13.20
N ALA A 263 6.02 7.40 12.11
CA ALA A 263 6.95 6.28 11.91
C ALA A 263 8.13 6.29 12.90
N GLU A 264 8.66 7.47 13.22
CA GLU A 264 9.78 7.66 14.15
C GLU A 264 9.42 7.26 15.57
N GLU A 265 8.27 7.74 16.06
CA GLU A 265 7.84 7.44 17.43
C GLU A 265 7.37 6.00 17.57
N LEU A 266 6.68 5.41 16.59
CA LEU A 266 6.37 3.98 16.64
C LEU A 266 7.63 3.10 16.51
N ALA A 267 8.66 3.53 15.77
CA ALA A 267 9.97 2.87 15.76
C ALA A 267 10.72 2.97 17.11
N ARG A 268 10.33 3.89 18.01
CA ARG A 268 10.85 3.99 19.38
C ARG A 268 9.99 3.25 20.40
N THR A 269 8.66 3.33 20.29
CA THR A 269 7.74 2.88 21.35
C THR A 269 7.08 1.52 21.10
N ASN A 270 7.13 0.99 19.87
CA ASN A 270 6.48 -0.27 19.51
C ASN A 270 7.45 -1.26 18.83
N PRO A 271 8.17 -2.10 19.61
CA PRO A 271 9.09 -3.09 19.05
C PRO A 271 8.37 -4.30 18.41
N TYR A 272 7.05 -4.44 18.54
CA TYR A 272 6.28 -5.62 18.10
C TYR A 272 5.66 -5.46 16.70
N ILE A 273 5.96 -4.37 16.00
CA ILE A 273 5.52 -4.12 14.63
C ILE A 273 6.70 -4.11 13.67
N GLY A 274 6.39 -4.39 12.40
CA GLY A 274 7.23 -4.02 11.27
C GLY A 274 6.67 -2.77 10.61
N GLN A 275 7.53 -1.88 10.15
CA GLN A 275 7.13 -0.62 9.51
C GLN A 275 7.77 -0.54 8.13
N ILE A 276 6.99 -0.14 7.11
CA ILE A 276 7.45 0.04 5.72
C ILE A 276 7.00 1.41 5.23
N VAL A 277 7.93 2.36 5.13
CA VAL A 277 7.75 3.64 4.43
C VAL A 277 8.10 3.44 2.96
N ILE A 278 7.23 3.91 2.08
CA ILE A 278 7.52 4.07 0.65
C ILE A 278 7.92 5.53 0.45
N ASP A 279 9.08 5.75 -0.16
CA ASP A 279 9.70 7.07 -0.31
C ASP A 279 9.91 7.41 -1.79
N PRO A 280 8.95 8.09 -2.45
CA PRO A 280 9.11 8.58 -3.81
C PRO A 280 10.07 9.79 -3.94
N VAL A 281 10.50 10.40 -2.83
CA VAL A 281 11.22 11.67 -2.83
C VAL A 281 12.70 11.51 -2.44
N GLY A 282 13.05 10.43 -1.73
CA GLY A 282 14.42 10.09 -1.35
C GLY A 282 14.89 10.87 -0.11
N VAL A 283 14.04 11.02 0.90
CA VAL A 283 14.29 11.85 2.10
C VAL A 283 14.31 11.07 3.43
N PHE A 284 13.54 9.99 3.56
CA PHE A 284 13.35 9.29 4.84
C PHE A 284 14.58 8.47 5.27
N TRP A 285 15.50 8.17 4.35
CA TRP A 285 16.81 7.55 4.68
C TRP A 285 17.63 8.37 5.69
N SER A 286 17.43 9.69 5.72
CA SER A 286 18.18 10.63 6.57
C SER A 286 17.89 10.45 8.06
N MET A 287 16.72 9.89 8.44
CA MET A 287 16.29 9.67 9.82
C MET A 287 17.19 8.68 10.60
N LYS A 288 18.11 7.97 9.92
CA LYS A 288 19.23 7.23 10.55
C LYS A 288 20.10 8.13 11.44
N PHE A 289 20.17 9.42 11.15
CA PHE A 289 21.12 10.35 11.74
C PHE A 289 20.41 11.38 12.65
N PRO A 290 20.99 11.75 13.80
CA PRO A 290 20.50 12.89 14.57
C PRO A 290 20.48 14.16 13.72
N ASN A 291 19.41 14.94 13.82
CA ASN A 291 19.30 16.27 13.23
C ASN A 291 20.48 17.17 13.66
N ARG A 292 20.94 18.03 12.75
CA ARG A 292 22.10 18.92 12.90
C ARG A 292 21.79 20.39 12.65
N ASP A 293 20.57 20.76 12.25
CA ASP A 293 20.25 22.19 12.07
C ASP A 293 20.17 22.92 13.42
N SER A 294 20.85 24.07 13.47
CA SER A 294 21.04 24.85 14.69
C SER A 294 19.81 25.64 15.18
N LYS A 295 18.74 25.71 14.36
CA LYS A 295 17.43 26.26 14.74
C LYS A 295 16.52 25.14 15.20
N GLU A 296 16.41 24.06 14.41
CA GLU A 296 15.55 22.91 14.71
C GLU A 296 15.97 22.22 16.02
N LEU A 297 17.27 22.13 16.31
CA LEU A 297 17.78 21.67 17.61
C LEU A 297 17.27 22.47 18.81
N LYS A 298 17.02 23.78 18.65
CA LYS A 298 16.46 24.63 19.72
C LYS A 298 14.96 24.41 19.87
N ILE A 299 14.24 24.25 18.76
CA ILE A 299 12.82 23.91 18.78
C ILE A 299 12.61 22.56 19.48
N LEU A 300 13.47 21.57 19.22
CA LEU A 300 13.46 20.31 19.97
C LEU A 300 13.71 20.51 21.47
N GLU A 301 14.70 21.33 21.85
CA GLU A 301 14.99 21.65 23.26
C GLU A 301 13.81 22.36 23.96
N GLU A 302 13.17 23.33 23.30
CA GLU A 302 11.95 24.03 23.77
C GLU A 302 10.76 23.07 23.95
N TRP A 303 10.72 21.97 23.18
CA TRP A 303 9.72 20.92 23.33
C TRP A 303 10.12 19.80 24.32
N GLY A 304 11.32 19.86 24.91
CA GLY A 304 11.86 18.83 25.80
C GLY A 304 12.38 17.57 25.10
N LEU A 305 12.52 17.63 23.77
CA LEU A 305 12.96 16.55 22.89
C LEU A 305 14.48 16.60 22.65
N LYS A 306 15.01 15.57 21.99
CA LYS A 306 16.42 15.46 21.60
C LYS A 306 16.53 14.98 20.16
N ALA A 307 17.50 15.49 19.42
CA ALA A 307 17.85 14.93 18.12
C ALA A 307 18.52 13.56 18.31
N GLU A 308 17.85 12.49 17.89
CA GLU A 308 18.35 11.12 17.93
C GLU A 308 18.03 10.38 16.62
N GLY A 309 19.00 9.69 16.05
CA GLY A 309 18.84 8.92 14.81
C GLY A 309 18.38 7.47 15.05
N LEU A 310 17.53 6.96 14.15
CA LEU A 310 16.92 5.64 14.26
C LEU A 310 17.90 4.51 13.89
N LYS A 311 18.41 3.82 14.92
CA LYS A 311 19.33 2.68 14.81
C LYS A 311 18.70 1.43 14.16
N ASN A 312 17.37 1.35 14.17
CA ASN A 312 16.55 0.29 13.61
C ASN A 312 15.96 0.63 12.23
N LEU A 313 16.35 1.77 11.64
CA LEU A 313 15.97 2.11 10.27
C LEU A 313 16.84 1.34 9.26
N LYS A 314 16.21 0.71 8.27
CA LYS A 314 16.85 0.05 7.12
C LYS A 314 16.34 0.59 5.80
N VAL A 315 17.26 1.07 4.96
CA VAL A 315 16.96 1.64 3.64
C VAL A 315 17.26 0.60 2.57
N PHE A 316 16.28 0.35 1.72
CA PHE A 316 16.38 -0.57 0.59
C PHE A 316 16.18 0.19 -0.72
N VAL A 317 17.04 -0.07 -1.70
CA VAL A 317 16.95 0.44 -3.07
C VAL A 317 16.70 -0.70 -4.07
N PRO A 318 16.14 -0.44 -5.26
CA PRO A 318 16.05 -1.44 -6.33
C PRO A 318 17.43 -2.03 -6.67
N GLU A 319 17.49 -3.36 -6.79
CA GLU A 319 18.75 -4.08 -7.03
C GLU A 319 19.50 -3.60 -8.29
N GLY A 320 18.77 -3.33 -9.38
CA GLY A 320 19.34 -2.86 -10.64
C GLY A 320 19.88 -1.42 -10.66
N ILE A 321 19.56 -0.58 -9.66
CA ILE A 321 20.05 0.81 -9.61
C ILE A 321 21.29 1.00 -8.73
N VAL A 322 21.78 -0.04 -8.06
CA VAL A 322 22.87 0.03 -7.06
C VAL A 322 24.11 0.79 -7.54
N SER A 323 24.44 0.73 -8.83
CA SER A 323 25.56 1.43 -9.45
C SER A 323 25.39 2.96 -9.53
N GLN A 324 24.19 3.47 -9.28
CA GLN A 324 23.80 4.88 -9.38
C GLN A 324 23.62 5.55 -8.00
N VAL A 325 23.56 4.76 -6.92
CA VAL A 325 23.26 5.23 -5.55
C VAL A 325 24.51 5.21 -4.67
N SER A 326 24.71 6.26 -3.85
CA SER A 326 25.81 6.28 -2.87
C SER A 326 25.63 5.19 -1.81
N LYS A 327 26.71 4.47 -1.48
CA LYS A 327 26.62 3.34 -0.53
C LYS A 327 26.27 3.77 0.91
N ASP A 328 26.43 5.05 1.24
CA ASP A 328 26.12 5.59 2.57
C ASP A 328 24.62 5.84 2.81
N THR A 329 23.79 5.95 1.76
CA THR A 329 22.34 6.18 1.94
C THR A 329 21.57 4.89 2.19
N TYR A 330 21.90 3.81 1.47
CA TYR A 330 21.17 2.53 1.51
C TYR A 330 21.90 1.42 2.29
N ASP A 331 21.15 0.58 3.01
CA ASP A 331 21.71 -0.61 3.67
C ASP A 331 21.85 -1.77 2.68
N ASP A 332 20.76 -2.07 1.98
CA ASP A 332 20.51 -3.35 1.31
C ASP A 332 19.66 -3.15 0.03
N THR A 333 19.41 -4.20 -0.74
CA THR A 333 18.60 -4.16 -1.97
C THR A 333 17.24 -4.82 -1.82
N PHE A 334 16.29 -4.35 -2.62
CA PHE A 334 15.04 -5.05 -2.90
C PHE A 334 14.89 -5.38 -4.39
N SER A 335 14.24 -6.51 -4.65
CA SER A 335 13.90 -7.00 -5.98
C SER A 335 12.77 -8.04 -5.88
N MET A 336 12.15 -8.39 -7.01
CA MET A 336 10.98 -9.26 -7.08
C MET A 336 11.03 -10.18 -8.31
N PHE A 337 10.35 -11.32 -8.21
CA PHE A 337 10.10 -12.15 -9.38
C PHE A 337 9.00 -11.54 -10.25
N PRO A 338 9.14 -11.54 -11.60
CA PRO A 338 8.07 -11.24 -12.57
C PRO A 338 6.77 -12.03 -12.37
N SER A 339 6.83 -13.17 -11.66
CA SER A 339 5.71 -14.05 -11.30
C SER A 339 4.85 -13.57 -10.13
N LEU A 340 5.29 -12.55 -9.38
CA LEU A 340 4.50 -11.92 -8.30
C LEU A 340 3.45 -10.94 -8.84
N LEU A 341 3.50 -10.63 -10.14
CA LEU A 341 2.55 -9.79 -10.84
C LEU A 341 1.44 -10.65 -11.44
N THR A 342 0.20 -10.18 -11.30
CA THR A 342 -0.93 -10.69 -12.06
C THR A 342 -0.87 -10.21 -13.52
N PRO A 343 -1.60 -10.83 -14.46
CA PRO A 343 -1.73 -10.30 -15.81
C PRO A 343 -2.35 -8.90 -15.85
N GLU A 344 -3.13 -8.53 -14.83
CA GLU A 344 -3.74 -7.20 -14.69
C GLU A 344 -2.73 -6.13 -14.25
N ASP A 345 -1.84 -6.43 -13.29
CA ASP A 345 -0.72 -5.55 -12.93
C ASP A 345 0.12 -5.21 -14.16
N TRP A 346 0.47 -6.23 -14.96
CA TRP A 346 1.22 -6.05 -16.20
C TRP A 346 0.45 -5.23 -17.24
N CYS A 347 -0.86 -5.46 -17.41
CA CYS A 347 -1.69 -4.69 -18.34
C CYS A 347 -1.75 -3.21 -17.94
N LEU A 348 -2.02 -2.91 -16.66
CA LEU A 348 -2.02 -1.55 -16.12
C LEU A 348 -0.64 -0.87 -16.30
N THR A 349 0.44 -1.55 -15.91
CA THR A 349 1.80 -0.99 -16.00
C THR A 349 2.21 -0.69 -17.45
N PHE A 350 1.76 -1.50 -18.42
CA PHE A 350 2.10 -1.34 -19.84
C PHE A 350 1.11 -0.50 -20.67
N GLY A 351 0.05 0.04 -20.06
CA GLY A 351 -1.01 0.76 -20.76
C GLY A 351 -1.77 -0.10 -21.77
N ILE A 352 -2.02 -1.37 -21.42
CA ILE A 352 -2.71 -2.34 -22.27
C ILE A 352 -4.10 -2.62 -21.71
N GLU A 353 -5.15 -2.47 -22.53
CA GLU A 353 -6.49 -2.90 -22.16
C GLU A 353 -6.52 -4.42 -21.90
N ARG A 354 -7.03 -4.82 -20.73
CA ARG A 354 -6.99 -6.18 -20.19
C ARG A 354 -7.49 -7.27 -21.13
N PHE A 355 -8.54 -6.97 -21.90
CA PHE A 355 -9.22 -7.92 -22.81
C PHE A 355 -8.90 -7.69 -24.30
N SER A 356 -8.02 -6.72 -24.61
CA SER A 356 -7.49 -6.56 -25.97
C SER A 356 -6.69 -7.79 -26.43
N PRO A 357 -6.48 -8.00 -27.74
CA PRO A 357 -5.65 -9.11 -28.23
C PRO A 357 -4.24 -9.15 -27.62
N SER A 358 -3.67 -8.00 -27.26
CA SER A 358 -2.37 -7.89 -26.58
C SER A 358 -2.46 -8.27 -25.10
N GLY A 359 -3.54 -7.90 -24.39
CA GLY A 359 -3.76 -8.30 -23.00
C GLY A 359 -4.00 -9.81 -22.86
N LEU A 360 -4.78 -10.39 -23.77
CA LEU A 360 -5.02 -11.84 -23.85
C LEU A 360 -3.75 -12.63 -24.23
N LEU A 361 -2.91 -12.10 -25.13
CA LEU A 361 -1.59 -12.67 -25.43
C LEU A 361 -0.66 -12.63 -24.21
N LEU A 362 -0.63 -11.51 -23.48
CA LEU A 362 0.18 -11.35 -22.27
C LEU A 362 -0.21 -12.38 -21.20
N GLU A 363 -1.50 -12.51 -20.91
CA GLU A 363 -2.01 -13.50 -19.95
C GLU A 363 -1.67 -14.93 -20.38
N LYS A 364 -1.93 -15.28 -21.64
CA LYS A 364 -1.61 -16.61 -22.17
C LYS A 364 -0.11 -16.90 -22.19
N THR A 365 0.73 -15.87 -22.34
CA THR A 365 2.19 -15.98 -22.20
C THR A 365 2.59 -16.34 -20.77
N LEU A 366 2.09 -15.60 -19.78
CA LEU A 366 2.39 -15.87 -18.36
C LEU A 366 1.91 -17.27 -17.95
N GLU A 367 0.74 -17.69 -18.41
CA GLU A 367 0.25 -19.06 -18.21
C GLU A 367 1.14 -20.11 -18.90
N SER A 368 1.54 -19.87 -20.15
CA SER A 368 2.42 -20.77 -20.93
C SER A 368 3.79 -20.94 -20.28
N VAL A 369 4.40 -19.87 -19.76
CA VAL A 369 5.66 -19.94 -19.00
C VAL A 369 5.47 -20.72 -17.70
N LYS A 370 4.38 -20.46 -16.98
CA LYS A 370 4.06 -21.12 -15.70
C LYS A 370 3.80 -22.63 -15.85
N LYS A 371 3.07 -23.04 -16.91
CA LYS A 371 2.69 -24.45 -17.19
C LYS A 371 3.66 -25.20 -18.11
N GLY A 372 4.55 -24.50 -18.81
CA GLY A 372 5.43 -25.04 -19.84
C GLY A 372 4.75 -25.05 -21.22
N TYR A 373 5.55 -24.92 -22.27
CA TYR A 373 5.07 -24.70 -23.65
C TYR A 373 5.93 -25.50 -24.66
N VAL A 374 5.62 -25.36 -25.95
CA VAL A 374 6.34 -26.01 -27.05
C VAL A 374 6.92 -24.93 -27.96
N THR A 375 8.12 -25.17 -28.49
CA THR A 375 8.79 -24.34 -29.49
C THR A 375 9.13 -25.16 -30.73
N GLY A 376 9.29 -24.49 -31.87
CA GLY A 376 9.50 -25.14 -33.17
C GLY A 376 8.22 -25.81 -33.71
N GLY A 377 8.35 -26.83 -34.55
CA GLY A 377 7.23 -27.41 -35.30
C GLY A 377 6.59 -26.45 -36.31
N THR A 378 7.28 -25.36 -36.67
CA THR A 378 6.85 -24.40 -37.70
C THR A 378 7.52 -24.74 -39.04
N LYS A 379 7.20 -24.00 -40.11
CA LYS A 379 7.88 -24.17 -41.41
C LYS A 379 9.36 -23.80 -41.33
N ASP A 380 9.68 -22.79 -40.53
CA ASP A 380 10.99 -22.15 -40.43
C ASP A 380 11.86 -22.76 -39.33
N VAL A 381 11.23 -23.34 -38.30
CA VAL A 381 11.89 -24.10 -37.22
C VAL A 381 11.17 -25.46 -37.07
N PRO A 382 11.58 -26.49 -37.82
CA PRO A 382 10.89 -27.79 -37.80
C PRO A 382 11.06 -28.56 -36.48
N ASP A 383 12.20 -28.41 -35.80
CA ASP A 383 12.55 -29.20 -34.62
C ASP A 383 11.69 -28.82 -33.40
N VAL A 384 10.81 -29.75 -33.00
CA VAL A 384 9.89 -29.57 -31.86
C VAL A 384 10.63 -29.75 -30.54
N LYS A 385 10.69 -28.69 -29.72
CA LYS A 385 11.31 -28.71 -28.38
C LYS A 385 10.28 -28.31 -27.33
N LYS A 386 10.09 -29.17 -26.31
CA LYS A 386 9.23 -28.86 -25.16
C LYS A 386 10.03 -28.07 -24.11
N ILE A 387 9.45 -26.98 -23.63
CA ILE A 387 9.97 -26.17 -22.51
C ILE A 387 9.23 -26.58 -21.23
N SER A 388 9.99 -26.82 -20.16
CA SER A 388 9.44 -27.20 -18.85
C SER A 388 8.72 -26.05 -18.16
N ALA A 389 7.69 -26.37 -17.38
CA ALA A 389 7.02 -25.44 -16.48
C ALA A 389 8.02 -24.70 -15.58
N LYS A 390 7.90 -23.37 -15.48
CA LYS A 390 8.66 -22.55 -14.53
C LYS A 390 7.90 -22.24 -13.23
N GLY A 391 6.63 -22.61 -13.13
CA GLY A 391 5.83 -22.41 -11.92
C GLY A 391 5.74 -20.93 -11.52
N ASN A 392 6.16 -20.61 -10.30
CA ASN A 392 6.21 -19.23 -9.78
C ASN A 392 7.64 -18.64 -9.80
N HIS A 393 8.60 -19.24 -10.50
CA HIS A 393 10.00 -18.79 -10.52
C HIS A 393 10.48 -18.55 -11.97
N PHE A 394 9.72 -17.75 -12.72
CA PHE A 394 10.09 -17.33 -14.07
C PHE A 394 10.64 -15.91 -14.11
N THR A 395 11.55 -15.68 -15.06
CA THR A 395 12.23 -14.40 -15.29
C THR A 395 11.61 -13.63 -16.46
N LEU A 396 12.02 -12.37 -16.69
CA LEU A 396 11.66 -11.62 -17.90
C LEU A 396 12.16 -12.31 -19.18
N GLU A 397 13.31 -13.00 -19.09
CA GLU A 397 13.88 -13.78 -20.19
C GLU A 397 12.99 -14.98 -20.54
N ASP A 398 12.39 -15.66 -19.56
CA ASP A 398 11.42 -16.74 -19.82
C ASP A 398 10.16 -16.26 -20.55
N ILE A 399 9.66 -15.08 -20.18
CA ILE A 399 8.49 -14.43 -20.81
C ILE A 399 8.80 -14.06 -22.27
N ILE A 400 9.93 -13.41 -22.51
CA ILE A 400 10.36 -12.99 -23.85
C ILE A 400 10.63 -14.20 -24.74
N ASN A 401 11.30 -15.24 -24.23
CA ASN A 401 11.46 -16.50 -24.97
C ASN A 401 10.12 -17.17 -25.31
N CYS A 402 9.12 -17.10 -24.43
CA CYS A 402 7.80 -17.63 -24.72
C CYS A 402 7.06 -16.82 -25.81
N LEU A 403 7.09 -15.49 -25.74
CA LEU A 403 6.53 -14.62 -26.79
C LEU A 403 7.15 -14.92 -28.15
N GLN A 404 8.49 -15.00 -28.21
CA GLN A 404 9.23 -15.19 -29.45
C GLN A 404 9.08 -16.62 -30.02
N ASN A 405 9.14 -17.67 -29.20
CA ASN A 405 9.37 -19.03 -29.69
C ASN A 405 8.19 -19.99 -29.56
N ASN A 406 7.10 -19.65 -28.85
CA ASN A 406 5.98 -20.57 -28.63
C ASN A 406 5.27 -20.92 -29.95
N SER A 407 5.25 -22.22 -30.28
CA SER A 407 4.66 -22.79 -31.50
C SER A 407 3.19 -22.41 -31.72
N GLU A 408 2.43 -22.24 -30.64
CA GLU A 408 1.04 -21.83 -30.74
C GLU A 408 0.93 -20.35 -31.15
N PHE A 409 1.77 -19.48 -30.58
CA PHE A 409 1.73 -18.04 -30.83
C PHE A 409 2.21 -17.69 -32.24
N GLN A 410 3.16 -18.48 -32.77
CA GLN A 410 3.67 -18.37 -34.15
C GLN A 410 2.81 -19.13 -35.19
N SER A 411 1.68 -19.71 -34.80
CA SER A 411 0.80 -20.46 -35.71
C SER A 411 0.06 -19.54 -36.69
N SER A 412 0.21 -19.76 -38.00
CA SER A 412 -0.51 -18.99 -39.03
C SER A 412 -2.02 -19.26 -39.09
N GLN A 413 -2.57 -20.12 -38.23
CA GLN A 413 -4.01 -20.41 -38.14
C GLN A 413 -4.62 -20.09 -36.77
N LYS A 414 -3.82 -20.09 -35.69
CA LYS A 414 -4.30 -19.96 -34.29
C LYS A 414 -3.44 -19.04 -33.41
N GLY A 415 -2.36 -18.50 -33.97
CA GLY A 415 -1.43 -17.62 -33.31
C GLY A 415 -1.82 -16.15 -33.39
N TYR A 416 -0.87 -15.29 -33.08
CA TYR A 416 -1.06 -13.84 -32.96
C TYR A 416 -0.33 -13.09 -34.06
N LYS A 417 -0.71 -11.83 -34.31
CA LYS A 417 0.01 -10.98 -35.28
C LYS A 417 1.46 -10.78 -34.80
N PRO A 418 2.48 -10.90 -35.68
CA PRO A 418 3.88 -10.70 -35.29
C PRO A 418 4.14 -9.36 -34.59
N ASP A 419 3.42 -8.31 -34.96
CA ASP A 419 3.56 -6.98 -34.35
C ASP A 419 2.99 -6.91 -32.93
N SER A 420 1.94 -7.68 -32.59
CA SER A 420 1.47 -7.82 -31.21
C SER A 420 2.52 -8.53 -30.35
N ILE A 421 3.23 -9.52 -30.90
CA ILE A 421 4.32 -10.22 -30.22
C ILE A 421 5.50 -9.27 -30.01
N ARG A 422 5.95 -8.56 -31.06
CA ARG A 422 7.02 -7.54 -30.99
C ARG A 422 6.70 -6.46 -29.96
N ALA A 423 5.48 -5.91 -29.97
CA ALA A 423 5.04 -4.84 -29.09
C ALA A 423 4.95 -5.26 -27.60
N LEU A 424 4.85 -6.56 -27.30
CA LEU A 424 4.99 -7.10 -25.94
C LEU A 424 6.45 -7.38 -25.59
N VAL A 425 7.23 -7.96 -26.51
CA VAL A 425 8.67 -8.19 -26.30
C VAL A 425 9.37 -6.88 -25.94
N SER A 426 9.17 -5.81 -26.71
CA SER A 426 9.78 -4.50 -26.43
C SER A 426 9.36 -3.89 -25.08
N ARG A 427 8.15 -4.21 -24.59
CA ARG A 427 7.69 -3.79 -23.26
C ARG A 427 8.36 -4.59 -22.14
N PHE A 428 8.52 -5.90 -22.29
CA PHE A 428 9.26 -6.72 -21.32
C PHE A 428 10.78 -6.50 -21.39
N GLU A 429 11.32 -6.02 -22.51
CA GLU A 429 12.69 -5.54 -22.64
C GLU A 429 12.87 -4.21 -21.90
N ALA A 430 11.96 -3.26 -22.09
CA ALA A 430 11.94 -2.02 -21.30
C ALA A 430 11.77 -2.29 -19.79
N ALA A 431 10.96 -3.27 -19.39
CA ALA A 431 10.81 -3.66 -17.98
C ALA A 431 12.11 -4.14 -17.30
N ARG A 432 13.17 -4.43 -18.06
CA ARG A 432 14.51 -4.72 -17.51
C ARG A 432 15.17 -3.48 -16.92
N SER A 433 14.94 -2.28 -17.48
CA SER A 433 15.59 -1.05 -17.01
C SER A 433 15.02 -0.52 -15.69
N TRP A 434 13.83 -0.99 -15.27
CA TRP A 434 13.22 -0.63 -13.99
C TRP A 434 14.02 -1.13 -12.77
N GLY A 435 14.95 -2.08 -12.94
CA GLY A 435 15.85 -2.55 -11.89
C GLY A 435 15.20 -3.32 -10.72
N ILE A 436 13.88 -3.45 -10.68
CA ILE A 436 13.14 -4.16 -9.62
C ILE A 436 13.04 -5.68 -9.83
N PHE A 437 13.35 -6.20 -11.02
CA PHE A 437 13.18 -7.62 -11.35
C PHE A 437 14.49 -8.40 -11.33
N SER A 438 14.48 -9.56 -10.66
CA SER A 438 15.60 -10.52 -10.61
C SER A 438 15.09 -11.97 -10.61
N ASP A 439 16.02 -12.93 -10.54
CA ASP A 439 15.76 -14.35 -10.26
C ASP A 439 15.79 -14.69 -8.77
N SER A 440 15.85 -13.68 -7.89
CA SER A 440 15.84 -13.83 -6.42
C SER A 440 14.95 -12.78 -5.75
N GLY A 441 13.65 -13.04 -5.67
CA GLY A 441 12.69 -12.13 -5.06
C GLY A 441 12.87 -11.93 -3.54
N THR A 442 12.79 -10.69 -3.09
CA THR A 442 13.00 -10.30 -1.69
C THR A 442 11.89 -10.85 -0.76
N PRO A 443 12.24 -11.57 0.32
CA PRO A 443 11.28 -12.07 1.32
C PRO A 443 10.60 -10.94 2.10
N LEU A 444 9.34 -11.14 2.49
CA LEU A 444 8.62 -10.15 3.31
C LEU A 444 9.25 -9.96 4.69
N SER A 445 9.80 -11.02 5.29
CA SER A 445 10.51 -10.99 6.58
C SER A 445 11.82 -10.18 6.56
N LYS A 446 12.32 -9.79 5.37
CA LYS A 446 13.41 -8.82 5.21
C LYS A 446 12.90 -7.36 5.33
N LEU A 447 11.65 -7.12 4.95
CA LEU A 447 11.04 -5.78 4.82
C LEU A 447 10.11 -5.43 5.98
N SER A 448 9.26 -6.36 6.43
CA SER A 448 8.47 -6.24 7.66
C SER A 448 9.04 -7.20 8.70
N ARG A 449 9.66 -6.63 9.73
CA ARG A 449 10.32 -7.34 10.83
C ARG A 449 10.09 -6.58 12.13
N GLU A 450 9.93 -7.31 13.23
CA GLU A 450 9.80 -6.72 14.56
C GLU A 450 10.94 -5.73 14.84
N ASN A 451 10.59 -4.57 15.38
CA ASN A 451 11.52 -3.50 15.73
C ASN A 451 12.41 -3.06 14.55
N GLN A 452 11.85 -3.01 13.34
CA GLN A 452 12.52 -2.48 12.14
C GLN A 452 11.64 -1.43 11.44
N LEU A 453 12.25 -0.29 11.11
CA LEU A 453 11.65 0.71 10.21
C LEU A 453 12.32 0.59 8.84
N THR A 454 11.64 -0.05 7.90
CA THR A 454 12.09 -0.15 6.51
C THR A 454 11.67 1.10 5.75
N VAL A 455 12.62 1.73 5.06
CA VAL A 455 12.37 2.71 4.01
C VAL A 455 12.66 2.02 2.68
N LEU A 456 11.66 1.93 1.81
CA LEU A 456 11.84 1.58 0.40
C LEU A 456 12.03 2.87 -0.37
N ASP A 457 13.28 3.15 -0.73
CA ASP A 457 13.65 4.29 -1.56
C ASP A 457 13.23 3.97 -3.01
N THR A 458 12.22 4.69 -3.46
CA THR A 458 11.61 4.56 -4.78
C THR A 458 11.79 5.83 -5.63
N SER A 459 12.62 6.79 -5.18
CA SER A 459 12.87 8.07 -5.86
C SER A 459 13.57 7.96 -7.23
N PHE A 460 14.00 6.74 -7.58
CA PHE A 460 14.63 6.38 -8.85
C PHE A 460 13.71 5.59 -9.79
N LEU A 461 12.43 5.43 -9.42
CA LEU A 461 11.42 4.68 -10.19
C LEU A 461 10.30 5.63 -10.66
N ASP A 462 9.84 5.45 -11.89
CA ASP A 462 8.67 6.19 -12.40
C ASP A 462 7.43 5.90 -11.53
N GLU A 463 6.52 6.87 -11.38
CA GLU A 463 5.34 6.80 -10.50
C GLU A 463 4.52 5.50 -10.68
N ASN A 464 4.35 5.05 -11.93
CA ASN A 464 3.63 3.80 -12.26
C ASN A 464 4.36 2.54 -11.75
N ILE A 465 5.69 2.55 -11.72
CA ILE A 465 6.53 1.46 -11.22
C ILE A 465 6.58 1.48 -9.68
N THR A 466 6.56 2.67 -9.08
CA THR A 466 6.38 2.82 -7.63
C THR A 466 4.98 2.34 -7.19
N ALA A 467 3.92 2.67 -7.93
CA ALA A 467 2.57 2.14 -7.72
C ALA A 467 2.51 0.61 -7.87
N LEU A 468 3.25 0.03 -8.82
CA LEU A 468 3.40 -1.41 -8.98
C LEU A 468 4.07 -2.07 -7.76
N VAL A 469 5.18 -1.51 -7.27
CA VAL A 469 5.86 -1.99 -6.05
C VAL A 469 4.89 -1.94 -4.85
N ILE A 470 4.15 -0.83 -4.68
CA ILE A 470 3.13 -0.67 -3.63
C ILE A 470 2.02 -1.71 -3.72
N GLY A 471 1.41 -1.89 -4.89
CA GLY A 471 0.29 -2.83 -5.10
C GLY A 471 0.68 -4.26 -4.76
N ILE A 472 1.88 -4.68 -5.18
CA ILE A 472 2.44 -5.99 -4.88
C ILE A 472 2.71 -6.14 -3.37
N LEU A 473 3.33 -5.15 -2.73
CA LEU A 473 3.61 -5.19 -1.29
C LEU A 473 2.32 -5.23 -0.46
N ALA A 474 1.34 -4.38 -0.75
CA ALA A 474 0.05 -4.35 -0.07
C ALA A 474 -0.63 -5.72 -0.10
N ARG A 475 -0.76 -6.33 -1.30
CA ARG A 475 -1.36 -7.67 -1.46
C ARG A 475 -0.54 -8.75 -0.74
N ARG A 476 0.80 -8.72 -0.83
CA ARG A 476 1.68 -9.70 -0.18
C ARG A 476 1.59 -9.64 1.35
N ILE A 477 1.70 -8.44 1.94
CA ILE A 477 1.62 -8.20 3.40
C ILE A 477 0.25 -8.61 3.93
N LEU A 478 -0.83 -8.15 3.28
CA LEU A 478 -2.20 -8.49 3.67
C LEU A 478 -2.44 -10.00 3.62
N SER A 479 -1.98 -10.69 2.57
CA SER A 479 -2.13 -12.15 2.43
C SER A 479 -1.39 -12.92 3.51
N ALA A 480 -0.13 -12.55 3.79
CA ALA A 480 0.67 -13.18 4.84
C ALA A 480 0.03 -12.98 6.23
N ARG A 481 -0.33 -11.74 6.58
CA ARG A 481 -0.99 -11.45 7.86
C ARG A 481 -2.39 -12.06 7.99
N LYS A 482 -3.15 -12.22 6.89
CA LYS A 482 -4.43 -12.97 6.89
C LYS A 482 -4.22 -14.43 7.28
N LEU A 483 -3.18 -15.08 6.76
CA LEU A 483 -2.85 -16.47 7.09
C LEU A 483 -2.41 -16.59 8.56
N LEU A 484 -1.50 -15.74 9.01
CA LEU A 484 -1.00 -15.72 10.39
C LEU A 484 -2.13 -15.45 11.39
N ALA A 485 -2.96 -14.42 11.18
CA ALA A 485 -4.11 -14.12 12.06
C ALA A 485 -5.15 -15.25 12.11
N ARG A 486 -5.27 -16.08 11.05
CA ARG A 486 -6.09 -17.30 11.06
C ARG A 486 -5.45 -18.40 11.91
N GLN A 487 -4.13 -18.60 11.81
CA GLN A 487 -3.39 -19.57 12.63
C GLN A 487 -3.37 -19.15 14.11
N GLU A 488 -3.12 -17.87 14.41
CA GLU A 488 -3.22 -17.26 15.76
C GLU A 488 -4.60 -17.49 16.40
N ALA A 489 -5.67 -17.43 15.60
CA ALA A 489 -7.02 -17.76 16.06
C ALA A 489 -7.17 -19.26 16.35
N VAL A 490 -6.76 -20.15 15.43
CA VAL A 490 -6.86 -21.62 15.60
C VAL A 490 -6.07 -22.10 16.83
N LYS A 491 -4.86 -21.55 17.07
CA LYS A 491 -4.05 -21.85 18.27
C LYS A 491 -4.76 -21.57 19.60
N LYS A 492 -5.81 -20.73 19.62
CA LYS A 492 -6.63 -20.45 20.82
C LYS A 492 -7.75 -21.47 21.06
N TYR A 493 -8.05 -22.33 20.09
CA TYR A 493 -9.14 -23.32 20.15
C TYR A 493 -8.66 -24.78 20.17
N GLY A 494 -7.36 -25.06 19.98
CA GLY A 494 -6.83 -26.41 20.14
C GLY A 494 -5.34 -26.55 19.79
N ASP A 495 -4.70 -27.58 20.35
CA ASP A 495 -3.28 -27.91 20.15
C ASP A 495 -3.06 -28.59 18.79
N SER A 496 -3.21 -27.81 17.72
CA SER A 496 -3.16 -28.30 16.33
C SER A 496 -1.72 -28.43 15.83
N THR A 497 -1.25 -29.66 15.65
CA THR A 497 0.09 -29.98 15.15
C THR A 497 0.26 -29.71 13.65
N GLN A 498 0.31 -28.44 13.25
CA GLN A 498 0.88 -28.01 11.97
C GLN A 498 2.40 -27.85 12.12
N LYS A 499 3.16 -28.12 11.05
CA LYS A 499 4.63 -28.16 11.12
C LYS A 499 5.20 -26.75 11.31
N ALA A 500 6.10 -26.61 12.29
CA ALA A 500 6.82 -25.35 12.52
C ALA A 500 7.74 -24.95 11.34
N GLU A 501 8.13 -25.91 10.51
CA GLU A 501 9.02 -25.73 9.37
C GLU A 501 8.37 -24.90 8.24
N GLU A 502 7.04 -24.94 8.09
CA GLU A 502 6.30 -24.12 7.10
C GLU A 502 6.00 -22.68 7.60
N LEU A 503 6.21 -22.40 8.89
CA LEU A 503 5.92 -21.08 9.48
C LEU A 503 7.02 -20.05 9.24
N LEU A 504 8.28 -20.50 9.20
CA LEU A 504 9.48 -19.64 9.22
C LEU A 504 9.69 -18.79 7.96
N GLU A 505 9.06 -19.14 6.83
CA GLU A 505 9.19 -18.38 5.57
C GLU A 505 8.14 -17.26 5.41
N ILE A 506 7.11 -17.21 6.27
CA ILE A 506 5.94 -16.32 6.13
C ILE A 506 5.74 -15.41 7.36
N GLU A 507 6.40 -15.69 8.48
CA GLU A 507 6.22 -14.96 9.74
C GLU A 507 6.66 -13.48 9.65
N ILE A 508 5.68 -12.59 9.48
CA ILE A 508 5.83 -11.14 9.60
C ILE A 508 4.93 -10.58 10.71
N PRO A 509 5.38 -9.57 11.46
CA PRO A 509 4.61 -8.94 12.52
C PRO A 509 3.42 -8.12 11.96
N PRO A 510 2.48 -7.70 12.82
CA PRO A 510 1.55 -6.62 12.49
C PRO A 510 2.31 -5.46 11.84
N THR A 511 1.86 -5.03 10.67
CA THR A 511 2.65 -4.20 9.75
C THR A 511 2.00 -2.83 9.57
N TRP A 512 2.76 -1.76 9.80
CA TRP A 512 2.37 -0.40 9.42
C TRP A 512 3.03 -0.06 8.08
N MET A 513 2.22 0.35 7.10
CA MET A 513 2.69 0.82 5.81
C MET A 513 2.44 2.33 5.70
N TYR A 514 3.43 3.08 5.22
CA TYR A 514 3.37 4.54 5.08
C TYR A 514 3.64 4.89 3.62
N ILE A 515 2.80 5.73 3.02
CA ILE A 515 2.89 6.15 1.62
C ILE A 515 2.90 7.68 1.58
N ASP A 516 4.05 8.26 1.25
CA ASP A 516 4.14 9.70 0.98
C ASP A 516 3.75 10.02 -0.48
N GLU A 517 3.37 11.27 -0.75
CA GLU A 517 2.89 11.76 -2.07
C GLU A 517 1.84 10.85 -2.74
N ALA A 518 0.92 10.29 -1.94
CA ALA A 518 0.03 9.19 -2.32
C ALA A 518 -0.92 9.50 -3.49
N HIS A 519 -1.18 10.77 -3.82
CA HIS A 519 -1.98 11.15 -5.00
C HIS A 519 -1.31 10.81 -6.33
N THR A 520 0.03 10.77 -6.40
CA THR A 520 0.76 10.32 -7.60
C THR A 520 0.60 8.82 -7.83
N LEU A 521 0.30 8.06 -6.77
CA LEU A 521 0.29 6.61 -6.73
C LEU A 521 -1.14 6.04 -6.76
N ILE A 522 -2.10 6.80 -6.24
CA ILE A 522 -3.53 6.47 -6.13
C ILE A 522 -4.37 7.71 -6.51
N PRO A 523 -4.40 8.10 -7.80
CA PRO A 523 -5.10 9.29 -8.26
C PRO A 523 -6.62 9.16 -8.08
N SER A 524 -7.30 10.31 -7.96
CA SER A 524 -8.76 10.37 -7.82
C SER A 524 -9.50 10.10 -9.14
N GLY A 525 -10.71 9.54 -9.04
CA GLY A 525 -11.60 9.28 -10.17
C GLY A 525 -11.52 7.84 -10.67
N ASN A 526 -11.71 7.65 -11.98
CA ASN A 526 -11.76 6.31 -12.60
C ASN A 526 -10.38 5.78 -13.04
N SER A 527 -9.31 6.57 -12.86
CA SER A 527 -7.94 6.19 -13.21
C SER A 527 -7.39 5.14 -12.24
N GLN A 528 -7.17 3.92 -12.72
CA GLN A 528 -6.59 2.84 -11.92
C GLN A 528 -5.07 2.73 -12.15
N THR A 529 -4.33 2.56 -11.07
CA THR A 529 -2.90 2.21 -11.08
C THR A 529 -2.73 0.78 -10.57
N PRO A 530 -1.57 0.14 -10.79
CA PRO A 530 -1.24 -1.14 -10.16
C PRO A 530 -1.39 -1.17 -8.62
N ALA A 531 -1.34 0.00 -7.94
CA ALA A 531 -1.56 0.11 -6.50
C ALA A 531 -3.05 0.01 -6.09
N THR A 532 -3.97 0.52 -6.92
CA THR A 532 -5.35 0.85 -6.52
C THR A 532 -6.09 -0.32 -5.86
N ALA A 533 -6.14 -1.48 -6.53
CA ALA A 533 -6.84 -2.66 -6.00
C ALA A 533 -6.21 -3.19 -4.70
N GLY A 534 -4.87 -3.22 -4.64
CA GLY A 534 -4.13 -3.71 -3.48
C GLY A 534 -4.35 -2.85 -2.23
N ILE A 535 -4.34 -1.53 -2.39
CA ILE A 535 -4.56 -0.59 -1.27
C ILE A 535 -6.03 -0.56 -0.83
N ILE A 536 -6.98 -0.62 -1.76
CA ILE A 536 -8.42 -0.73 -1.41
C ILE A 536 -8.67 -2.01 -0.60
N GLU A 537 -8.05 -3.14 -0.95
CA GLU A 537 -8.17 -4.37 -0.17
C GLU A 537 -7.50 -4.25 1.21
N TYR A 538 -6.31 -3.65 1.26
CA TYR A 538 -5.54 -3.42 2.49
C TYR A 538 -6.32 -2.55 3.49
N VAL A 539 -6.94 -1.45 3.04
CA VAL A 539 -7.82 -0.60 3.86
C VAL A 539 -9.06 -1.36 4.33
N LYS A 540 -9.77 -2.05 3.42
CA LYS A 540 -11.02 -2.74 3.75
C LYS A 540 -10.83 -3.93 4.70
N GLN A 541 -9.69 -4.63 4.63
CA GLN A 541 -9.50 -5.92 5.31
C GLN A 541 -8.36 -5.93 6.35
N GLY A 542 -7.47 -4.92 6.37
CA GLY A 542 -6.27 -4.90 7.22
C GLY A 542 -6.51 -4.88 8.74
N ARG A 543 -7.69 -4.45 9.18
CA ARG A 543 -8.05 -4.34 10.61
C ARG A 543 -8.01 -5.66 11.40
N ARG A 544 -8.29 -6.81 10.78
CA ARG A 544 -8.22 -8.13 11.47
C ARG A 544 -6.82 -8.79 11.38
N PRO A 545 -6.11 -8.73 10.24
CA PRO A 545 -4.72 -9.19 10.12
C PRO A 545 -3.68 -8.42 10.95
N GLY A 546 -3.98 -7.19 11.38
CA GLY A 546 -3.02 -6.31 12.04
C GLY A 546 -2.20 -5.49 11.05
N CYS A 547 -2.85 -4.97 10.01
CA CYS A 547 -2.23 -4.13 8.98
C CYS A 547 -2.75 -2.69 9.12
N SER A 548 -1.83 -1.75 9.39
CA SER A 548 -2.11 -0.31 9.41
C SER A 548 -1.64 0.37 8.14
N LEU A 549 -2.28 1.47 7.77
CA LEU A 549 -1.90 2.33 6.65
C LEU A 549 -1.86 3.80 7.08
N VAL A 550 -0.80 4.51 6.72
CA VAL A 550 -0.69 5.98 6.77
C VAL A 550 -0.43 6.47 5.35
N PHE A 551 -1.17 7.48 4.88
CA PHE A 551 -0.97 8.04 3.55
C PHE A 551 -1.10 9.56 3.56
N ALA A 552 -0.16 10.25 2.90
CA ALA A 552 -0.09 11.69 2.82
C ALA A 552 -0.38 12.20 1.40
N THR A 553 -1.08 13.32 1.25
CA THR A 553 -1.40 13.94 -0.06
C THR A 553 -1.40 15.45 -0.03
#